data_AF-X1U611-F1
#
_entry.id   AF-X1U611-F1
#
_cell.length_a   1.000
_cell.length_b   1.000
_cell.length_c   1.000
_cell.angle_alpha   90.00
_cell.angle_beta   90.00
_cell.angle_gamma   90.00
#
_symmetry.space_group_name_H-M   'P 1'
#
loop_
_entity.id
_entity.type
_entity.pdbx_description
1 polymer ?
#
loop_
_entity_poly.entity_id
_entity_poly.type
_entity_poly.pdbx_seq_one_letter_code
_entity_poly.pdbx_strand_id
1 'polypeptide(L)'
;MDFWSAAQATAQITATPGTVALPSVTPSLPNGVTITRAIAMMKFRKVSNGDAAANYIDTTTGGPHDPALQVDKAAAGYIDALLLPDTFLRVEGDGIEGGDVWIGDTDIKAKVESGVATTFQLGDDLR
;
A
#
# COMPACT_ATOMS: atom_id res chain seq x y z
N MET A 1 9.21 -14.37 -12.63
CA MET A 1 8.96 -13.19 -11.77
C MET A 1 8.82 -13.73 -10.36
N ASP A 2 9.90 -13.71 -9.57
CA ASP A 2 10.00 -14.30 -8.22
C ASP A 2 10.03 -13.20 -7.15
N PHE A 3 9.15 -12.20 -7.31
CA PHE A 3 9.15 -11.00 -6.48
C PHE A 3 7.74 -10.52 -6.18
N TRP A 4 6.91 -11.43 -5.68
CA TRP A 4 5.55 -11.12 -5.21
C TRP A 4 5.48 -11.40 -3.72
N SER A 5 4.77 -10.54 -2.99
CA SER A 5 4.44 -10.83 -1.61
C SER A 5 3.47 -12.01 -1.52
N ALA A 6 3.39 -12.62 -0.35
CA ALA A 6 2.32 -13.57 -0.08
C ALA A 6 0.94 -12.89 -0.26
N ALA A 7 -0.04 -13.62 -0.78
CA ALA A 7 -1.39 -13.07 -0.91
C ALA A 7 -2.04 -12.93 0.47
N GLN A 8 -2.62 -11.77 0.75
CA GLN A 8 -3.53 -11.55 1.86
C GLN A 8 -4.97 -11.64 1.37
N ALA A 9 -5.82 -12.37 2.11
CA ALA A 9 -7.21 -12.58 1.72
C ALA A 9 -8.04 -11.30 1.81
N THR A 10 -7.86 -10.54 2.89
CA THR A 10 -8.60 -9.30 3.18
C THR A 10 -7.68 -8.31 3.89
N ALA A 11 -7.69 -7.06 3.43
CA ALA A 11 -7.18 -5.90 4.15
C ALA A 11 -8.40 -5.03 4.50
N GLN A 12 -8.58 -4.69 5.76
CA GLN A 12 -9.75 -3.96 6.25
C GLN A 12 -9.30 -2.61 6.79
N ILE A 13 -9.86 -1.54 6.22
CA ILE A 13 -9.81 -0.20 6.80
C ILE A 13 -11.04 -0.10 7.70
N THR A 14 -10.84 0.37 8.92
CA THR A 14 -11.91 0.55 9.91
C THR A 14 -12.06 2.03 10.18
N ALA A 15 -13.19 2.45 10.75
CA ALA A 15 -13.49 3.87 11.03
C ALA A 15 -12.50 4.57 11.99
N THR A 16 -11.51 3.84 12.52
CA THR A 16 -10.41 4.42 13.30
C THR A 16 -9.21 4.65 12.37
N PRO A 17 -8.68 5.88 12.29
CA PRO A 17 -7.43 6.14 11.57
C PRO A 17 -6.35 5.17 12.01
N GLY A 18 -5.69 4.55 11.06
CA GLY A 18 -4.65 3.59 11.35
C GLY A 18 -3.91 3.13 10.12
N THR A 19 -2.89 2.31 10.36
CA THR A 19 -2.15 1.64 9.30
C THR A 19 -2.68 0.24 9.09
N VAL A 20 -2.75 -0.18 7.83
CA VAL A 20 -3.09 -1.55 7.45
C VAL A 20 -1.82 -2.22 6.97
N ALA A 21 -1.26 -3.10 7.80
CA ALA A 21 -0.09 -3.90 7.43
C ALA A 21 -0.41 -4.78 6.21
N LEU A 22 0.50 -4.79 5.25
CA LEU A 22 0.45 -5.64 4.07
C LEU A 22 1.58 -6.68 4.12
N PRO A 23 1.49 -7.77 3.36
CA PRO A 23 2.50 -8.82 3.37
C PRO A 23 3.83 -8.28 2.85
N SER A 24 4.92 -8.62 3.54
CA SER A 24 6.27 -8.24 3.14
C SER A 24 6.75 -9.00 1.91
N VAL A 25 7.78 -8.45 1.27
CA VAL A 25 8.52 -9.12 0.20
C VAL A 25 9.97 -9.23 0.63
N THR A 26 10.59 -10.41 0.47
CA THR A 26 12.04 -10.59 0.66
C THR A 26 12.68 -10.86 -0.69
N PRO A 27 13.38 -9.88 -1.29
CA PRO A 27 13.99 -10.05 -2.60
C PRO A 27 15.06 -11.13 -2.59
N SER A 28 15.07 -11.99 -3.60
CA SER A 28 16.20 -12.87 -3.90
C SER A 28 16.84 -12.38 -5.20
N LEU A 29 17.95 -11.66 -5.08
CA LEU A 29 18.67 -11.10 -6.22
C LEU A 29 19.99 -11.84 -6.42
N PRO A 30 20.45 -12.04 -7.68
CA PRO A 30 21.78 -12.60 -7.92
C PRO A 30 22.88 -11.77 -7.28
N ASN A 31 23.97 -12.42 -6.86
CA ASN A 31 25.08 -11.71 -6.23
C ASN A 31 25.73 -10.70 -7.20
N GLY A 32 26.13 -9.55 -6.68
CA GLY A 32 26.81 -8.49 -7.44
C GLY A 32 25.90 -7.61 -8.31
N VAL A 33 24.58 -7.79 -8.27
CA VAL A 33 23.65 -6.88 -8.98
C VAL A 33 23.43 -5.59 -8.21
N THR A 34 23.29 -4.49 -8.93
CA THR A 34 22.89 -3.20 -8.36
C THR A 34 21.46 -2.88 -8.78
N ILE A 35 20.62 -2.53 -7.81
CA ILE A 35 19.25 -2.07 -8.08
C ILE A 35 19.33 -0.63 -8.60
N THR A 36 19.01 -0.43 -9.87
CA THR A 36 18.99 0.90 -10.49
C THR A 36 17.71 1.66 -10.21
N ARG A 37 16.60 0.93 -10.08
CA ARG A 37 15.26 1.42 -9.74
C ARG A 37 14.43 0.30 -9.13
N ALA A 38 13.60 0.64 -8.15
CA ALA A 38 12.55 -0.24 -7.65
C ALA A 38 11.24 0.55 -7.52
N ILE A 39 10.12 -0.05 -7.92
CA ILE A 39 8.79 0.54 -7.87
C ILE A 39 7.86 -0.40 -7.12
N ALA A 40 7.11 0.14 -6.15
CA ALA A 40 6.09 -0.62 -5.45
C ALA A 40 4.85 -0.80 -6.36
N MET A 41 4.26 -2.00 -6.29
CA MET A 41 2.98 -2.27 -6.94
C MET A 41 2.08 -3.02 -5.95
N MET A 42 0.79 -2.72 -5.98
CA MET A 42 -0.22 -3.43 -5.21
C MET A 42 -1.33 -3.88 -6.16
N LYS A 43 -1.75 -5.14 -6.04
CA LYS A 43 -2.91 -5.65 -6.76
C LYS A 43 -3.95 -6.13 -5.77
N PHE A 44 -5.20 -5.74 -5.98
CA PHE A 44 -6.34 -6.23 -5.24
C PHE A 44 -7.42 -6.69 -6.22
N ARG A 45 -8.29 -7.59 -5.78
CA ARG A 45 -9.36 -8.15 -6.64
C ARG A 45 -10.63 -7.32 -6.62
N LYS A 46 -10.95 -6.73 -5.48
CA LYS A 46 -12.16 -5.95 -5.24
C LYS A 46 -12.00 -5.07 -4.01
N VAL A 47 -12.81 -4.02 -3.95
CA VAL A 47 -13.07 -3.23 -2.75
C VAL A 47 -14.56 -3.36 -2.43
N SER A 48 -14.88 -3.44 -1.16
CA SER A 48 -16.27 -3.54 -0.69
C SER A 48 -16.48 -2.55 0.43
N ASN A 49 -17.59 -1.82 0.35
CA ASN A 49 -18.05 -0.94 1.40
C ASN A 49 -19.14 -1.66 2.22
N GLY A 50 -18.94 -1.75 3.54
CA GLY A 50 -19.92 -2.31 4.47
C GLY A 50 -20.81 -1.26 5.13
N ASP A 51 -20.58 0.02 4.84
CA ASP A 51 -21.38 1.14 5.35
C ASP A 51 -22.55 1.45 4.41
N ALA A 52 -23.64 1.96 4.99
CA ALA A 52 -24.81 2.38 4.23
C ALA A 52 -24.57 3.68 3.42
N ALA A 53 -23.58 4.47 3.82
CA ALA A 53 -23.14 5.67 3.11
C ALA A 53 -21.93 5.34 2.23
N ALA A 54 -21.66 6.18 1.22
CA ALA A 54 -20.42 6.08 0.46
C ALA A 54 -19.20 6.21 1.37
N ASN A 55 -18.17 5.42 1.09
CA ASN A 55 -16.89 5.49 1.78
C ASN A 55 -15.76 5.69 0.76
N TYR A 56 -14.77 6.51 1.12
CA TYR A 56 -13.68 6.94 0.26
C TYR A 56 -12.53 7.46 1.11
N ILE A 57 -11.33 7.49 0.52
CA ILE A 57 -10.18 8.14 1.15
C ILE A 57 -10.45 9.63 1.26
N ASP A 58 -10.53 10.14 2.48
CA ASP A 58 -10.71 11.56 2.79
C ASP A 58 -9.40 12.14 3.35
N THR A 59 -8.76 13.02 2.59
CA THR A 59 -7.51 13.68 3.02
C THR A 59 -7.75 15.04 3.70
N THR A 60 -9.02 15.42 3.89
CA THR A 60 -9.42 16.72 4.45
C THR A 60 -9.81 16.65 5.92
N THR A 61 -10.20 15.48 6.43
CA THR A 61 -10.67 15.28 7.81
C THR A 61 -9.73 14.44 8.71
N GLY A 62 -8.53 14.09 8.24
CA GLY A 62 -7.54 13.30 8.98
C GLY A 62 -6.11 13.78 8.78
N GLY A 63 -5.49 14.25 9.89
CA GLY A 63 -4.05 14.52 10.02
C GLY A 63 -3.37 15.44 9.00
N PRO A 64 -2.04 15.61 9.11
CA PRO A 64 -1.26 16.50 8.23
C PRO A 64 -0.77 15.83 6.93
N HIS A 65 -1.13 14.58 6.65
CA HIS A 65 -0.53 13.78 5.57
C HIS A 65 -1.59 13.04 4.75
N ASP A 66 -1.40 13.02 3.42
CA ASP A 66 -2.20 12.22 2.51
C ASP A 66 -1.92 10.72 2.75
N PRO A 67 -2.95 9.85 2.80
CA PRO A 67 -2.74 8.42 2.90
C PRO A 67 -1.91 7.87 1.74
N ALA A 68 -1.15 6.82 1.99
CA ALA A 68 -0.20 6.28 1.02
C ALA A 68 -0.05 4.76 1.11
N LEU A 69 0.37 4.14 0.00
CA LEU A 69 1.10 2.87 0.07
C LEU A 69 2.52 3.21 0.52
N GLN A 70 2.86 2.82 1.73
CA GLN A 70 4.15 3.09 2.35
C GLN A 70 5.02 1.84 2.36
N VAL A 71 6.33 2.05 2.27
CA VAL A 71 7.34 0.99 2.28
C VAL A 71 8.46 1.28 3.26
N ASP A 72 8.94 0.23 3.92
CA ASP A 72 10.12 0.30 4.75
C ASP A 72 11.02 -0.94 4.57
N LYS A 73 12.29 -0.78 4.90
CA LYS A 73 13.28 -1.84 4.98
C LYS A 73 13.73 -1.95 6.43
N ALA A 74 13.49 -3.10 7.05
CA ALA A 74 14.03 -3.43 8.37
C ALA A 74 13.85 -2.33 9.44
N ALA A 75 12.65 -1.72 9.51
CA ALA A 75 12.31 -0.67 10.47
C ALA A 75 13.17 0.60 10.37
N ALA A 76 13.69 0.93 9.18
CA ALA A 76 14.47 2.14 8.92
C ALA A 76 13.62 3.40 8.71
N GLY A 77 12.30 3.30 8.84
CA GLY A 77 11.34 4.39 8.66
C GLY A 77 10.63 4.31 7.32
N TYR A 78 9.31 4.48 7.33
CA TYR A 78 8.49 4.43 6.12
C TYR A 78 8.75 5.61 5.18
N ILE A 79 8.62 5.35 3.89
CA ILE A 79 8.49 6.37 2.84
C ILE A 79 7.26 6.08 1.99
N ASP A 80 6.71 7.12 1.36
CA ASP A 80 5.55 6.98 0.49
C ASP A 80 5.98 6.46 -0.89
N ALA A 81 5.48 5.29 -1.25
CA ALA A 81 5.72 4.69 -2.56
C ALA A 81 4.67 5.11 -3.59
N LEU A 82 3.44 5.38 -3.12
CA LEU A 82 2.31 5.90 -3.90
C LEU A 82 1.38 6.67 -2.96
N LEU A 83 1.05 7.92 -3.29
CA LEU A 83 0.03 8.70 -2.58
C LEU A 83 -1.37 8.27 -3.03
N LEU A 84 -2.31 8.28 -2.11
CA LEU A 84 -3.73 7.97 -2.33
C LEU A 84 -4.51 9.28 -2.16
N PRO A 85 -4.90 9.94 -3.27
CA PRO A 85 -5.50 11.27 -3.21
C PRO A 85 -6.93 11.23 -2.65
N ASP A 86 -7.47 12.42 -2.37
CA ASP A 86 -8.85 12.58 -1.95
C ASP A 86 -9.85 11.91 -2.91
N THR A 87 -10.91 11.33 -2.35
CA THR A 87 -11.96 10.55 -3.03
C THR A 87 -11.50 9.25 -3.70
N PHE A 88 -10.23 8.87 -3.56
CA PHE A 88 -9.74 7.61 -4.10
C PHE A 88 -10.41 6.42 -3.40
N LEU A 89 -10.59 5.32 -4.13
CA LEU A 89 -11.37 4.16 -3.67
C LEU A 89 -12.80 4.49 -3.22
N ARG A 90 -13.43 5.54 -3.77
CA ARG A 90 -14.84 5.79 -3.49
C ARG A 90 -15.69 4.59 -3.92
N VAL A 91 -16.43 4.06 -2.96
CA VAL A 91 -17.41 3.00 -3.15
C VAL A 91 -18.71 3.43 -2.47
N GLU A 92 -19.82 3.38 -3.21
CA GLU A 92 -21.14 3.73 -2.69
C GLU A 92 -21.59 2.76 -1.57
N GLY A 93 -22.66 3.13 -0.85
CA GLY A 93 -23.16 2.35 0.28
C GLY A 93 -23.52 0.90 -0.11
N ASP A 94 -23.11 -0.06 0.72
CA ASP A 94 -23.22 -1.50 0.48
C ASP A 94 -22.64 -1.98 -0.88
N GLY A 95 -21.77 -1.16 -1.48
CA GLY A 95 -21.22 -1.35 -2.81
C GLY A 95 -20.03 -2.31 -2.87
N ILE A 96 -19.82 -2.90 -4.05
CA ILE A 96 -18.63 -3.69 -4.36
C ILE A 96 -18.13 -3.27 -5.74
N GLU A 97 -16.85 -2.92 -5.82
CA GLU A 97 -16.18 -2.53 -7.06
C GLU A 97 -15.01 -3.47 -7.38
N GLY A 98 -14.73 -3.61 -8.68
CA GLY A 98 -13.59 -4.37 -9.16
C GLY A 98 -12.26 -3.70 -8.76
N GLY A 99 -11.28 -4.50 -8.40
CA GLY A 99 -9.95 -4.00 -8.04
C GLY A 99 -9.01 -3.87 -9.23
N ASP A 100 -7.98 -3.05 -9.07
CA ASP A 100 -6.97 -2.80 -10.08
C ASP A 100 -5.54 -3.05 -9.55
N VAL A 101 -4.55 -2.84 -10.41
CA VAL A 101 -3.14 -2.74 -10.05
C VAL A 101 -2.78 -1.28 -9.86
N TRP A 102 -2.31 -0.96 -8.67
CA TRP A 102 -1.68 0.31 -8.36
C TRP A 102 -0.18 0.22 -8.56
N ILE A 103 0.39 1.26 -9.15
CA ILE A 103 1.81 1.37 -9.45
C ILE A 103 2.29 2.71 -8.92
N GLY A 104 3.26 2.67 -8.00
CA GLY A 104 3.91 3.86 -7.48
C GLY A 104 4.81 4.55 -8.50
N ASP A 105 5.14 5.80 -8.23
CA ASP A 105 6.06 6.62 -9.03
C ASP A 105 7.38 6.91 -8.31
N THR A 106 7.41 6.84 -6.98
CA THR A 106 8.62 6.96 -6.16
C THR A 106 9.60 5.81 -6.40
N ASP A 107 10.88 6.13 -6.64
CA ASP A 107 11.96 5.13 -6.66
C ASP A 107 12.30 4.68 -5.24
N ILE A 108 11.86 3.48 -4.89
CA ILE A 108 12.02 2.90 -3.56
C ILE A 108 13.29 2.05 -3.42
N LYS A 109 14.26 2.14 -4.34
CA LYS A 109 15.47 1.28 -4.31
C LYS A 109 16.24 1.33 -3.00
N ALA A 110 16.21 2.45 -2.27
CA ALA A 110 16.84 2.57 -0.95
C ALA A 110 16.22 1.64 0.11
N LYS A 111 15.00 1.16 -0.14
CA LYS A 111 14.21 0.27 0.73
C LYS A 111 14.18 -1.19 0.25
N VAL A 112 14.93 -1.53 -0.81
CA VAL A 112 14.97 -2.89 -1.36
C VAL A 112 16.39 -3.43 -1.25
N GLU A 113 16.52 -4.61 -0.66
CA GLU A 113 17.82 -5.27 -0.48
C GLU A 113 17.64 -6.79 -0.52
N SER A 114 18.56 -7.48 -1.18
CA SER A 114 18.50 -8.94 -1.30
C SER A 114 18.59 -9.61 0.07
N GLY A 115 17.68 -10.54 0.35
CA GLY A 115 17.62 -11.28 1.62
C GLY A 115 17.05 -10.50 2.80
N VAL A 116 16.67 -9.23 2.61
CA VAL A 116 16.09 -8.38 3.66
C VAL A 116 14.61 -8.18 3.39
N ALA A 117 13.78 -8.31 4.43
CA ALA A 117 12.35 -8.08 4.30
C ALA A 117 12.06 -6.59 4.05
N THR A 118 11.37 -6.32 2.95
CA THR A 118 10.73 -5.04 2.63
C THR A 118 9.27 -5.12 3.07
N THR A 119 8.87 -4.28 4.03
CA THR A 119 7.53 -4.24 4.61
C THR A 119 6.68 -3.17 3.94
N PHE A 120 5.39 -3.46 3.77
CA PHE A 120 4.43 -2.57 3.15
C PHE A 120 3.27 -2.30 4.11
N GLN A 121 2.71 -1.10 4.05
CA GLN A 121 1.46 -0.77 4.72
C GLN A 121 0.67 0.22 3.88
N LEU A 122 -0.65 0.17 3.99
CA LEU A 122 -1.47 1.34 3.67
C LEU A 122 -1.42 2.21 4.94
N GLY A 123 -1.03 3.47 4.83
CA GLY A 123 -0.73 4.29 6.00
C GLY A 123 -0.98 5.78 5.84
N ASP A 124 -0.89 6.44 6.99
CA ASP A 124 -1.28 7.80 7.39
C ASP A 124 -2.78 8.11 7.25
N ASP A 125 -3.50 8.13 8.37
CA ASP A 125 -4.90 8.58 8.49
C ASP A 125 -5.97 7.92 7.60
N LEU A 126 -5.75 6.71 7.07
CA LEU A 126 -6.81 5.95 6.38
C LEU A 126 -8.04 5.76 7.26
N ARG A 127 -9.19 6.25 6.79
CA ARG A 127 -10.53 6.10 7.38
C ARG A 127 -11.52 5.70 6.30
#